data_AF-A0A2V8IC80-F1
#
_entry.id   AF-A0A2V8IC80-F1
#
_cell.length_a   1.000
_cell.length_b   1.000
_cell.length_c   1.000
_cell.angle_alpha   90.00
_cell.angle_beta   90.00
_cell.angle_gamma   90.00
#
_symmetry.space_group_name_H-M   'P 1'
#
loop_
_entity.id
_entity.type
_entity.pdbx_description
1 polymer ?
#
loop_
_entity_poly.entity_id
_entity_poly.type
_entity_poly.pdbx_seq_one_letter_code
_entity_poly.pdbx_strand_id
1 'polypeptide(L)'
;SGAEAFSFERLRYFSADAVVLATEHELSLQLVPRLLDAGYSVVDMSGAFRLKDPQLYQAWYGFEHTAPAVLGEAVYGLPEFRAEAIASARIVANPGCYATAAVLPLIPLYKADAIDPGCTVVVDGKSGVSGAGRQPKPETHFCEVNENISAYSVLQHRHTPEMVAQLPGATFDRFGPNITRYLKYDNTSDAGPYFGTLGPG
;
A
#
# COMPACT_ATOMS: atom_id res chain seq x y z
N SER A 1 1.80 16.02 21.13
CA SER A 1 0.71 15.14 20.64
C SER A 1 0.21 14.33 21.83
N GLY A 2 -1.11 14.24 22.05
CA GLY A 2 -1.71 13.42 23.12
C GLY A 2 -1.75 11.92 22.80
N ALA A 3 -0.70 11.41 22.13
CA ALA A 3 -0.62 9.99 21.80
C ALA A 3 -0.08 9.24 23.01
N GLU A 4 -0.90 8.37 23.59
CA GLU A 4 -0.51 7.51 24.70
C GLU A 4 0.19 6.25 24.20
N ALA A 5 1.05 5.66 25.04
CA ALA A 5 1.77 4.45 24.67
C ALA A 5 0.81 3.27 24.46
N PHE A 6 1.16 2.40 23.50
CA PHE A 6 0.43 1.17 23.25
C PHE A 6 0.48 0.24 24.48
N SER A 7 -0.66 -0.35 24.85
CA SER A 7 -0.77 -1.31 25.96
C SER A 7 -1.83 -2.37 25.69
N PHE A 8 -1.47 -3.64 25.88
CA PHE A 8 -2.39 -4.76 25.85
C PHE A 8 -3.46 -4.70 26.94
N GLU A 9 -3.17 -4.08 28.09
CA GLU A 9 -4.15 -3.91 29.15
C GLU A 9 -5.31 -3.03 28.70
N ARG A 10 -5.05 -2.03 27.85
CA ARG A 10 -6.10 -1.17 27.31
C ARG A 10 -6.97 -1.90 26.31
N LEU A 11 -6.38 -2.74 25.46
CA LEU A 11 -7.16 -3.57 24.54
C LEU A 11 -8.15 -4.45 25.31
N ARG A 12 -7.69 -5.05 26.43
CA ARG A 12 -8.54 -5.83 27.33
C ARG A 12 -9.58 -4.98 28.04
N TYR A 13 -9.20 -3.80 28.54
CA TYR A 13 -10.10 -2.85 29.19
C TYR A 13 -11.26 -2.45 28.26
N PHE A 14 -10.96 -2.19 26.98
CA PHE A 14 -11.98 -1.87 25.99
C PHE A 14 -12.66 -3.10 25.37
N SER A 15 -12.29 -4.32 25.78
CA SER A 15 -12.81 -5.57 25.22
C SER A 15 -12.75 -5.60 23.67
N ALA A 16 -11.63 -5.15 23.11
CA ALA A 16 -11.46 -5.08 21.66
C ALA A 16 -11.41 -6.48 21.04
N ASP A 17 -12.07 -6.69 19.90
CA ASP A 17 -11.95 -7.93 19.12
C ASP A 17 -10.89 -7.83 18.01
N ALA A 18 -10.63 -6.60 17.54
CA ALA A 18 -9.71 -6.31 16.46
C ALA A 18 -8.91 -5.02 16.70
N VAL A 19 -7.74 -4.94 16.06
CA VAL A 19 -6.82 -3.80 16.16
C VAL A 19 -6.45 -3.29 14.77
N VAL A 20 -6.57 -1.98 14.56
CA VAL A 20 -6.08 -1.30 13.36
C VAL A 20 -4.72 -0.68 13.67
N LEU A 21 -3.67 -1.09 12.95
CA LEU A 21 -2.33 -0.54 13.10
C LEU A 21 -2.05 0.48 12.00
N ALA A 22 -1.91 1.75 12.39
CA ALA A 22 -1.43 2.84 11.53
C ALA A 22 0.01 3.23 11.93
N THR A 23 0.88 2.23 12.01
CA THR A 23 2.27 2.36 12.47
C THR A 23 3.27 2.28 11.32
N GLU A 24 4.51 2.66 11.58
CA GLU A 24 5.64 2.34 10.70
C GLU A 24 5.79 0.81 10.52
N HIS A 25 6.46 0.42 9.44
CA HIS A 25 6.56 -0.97 8.99
C HIS A 25 7.21 -1.88 10.04
N GLU A 26 8.33 -1.44 10.62
CA GLU A 26 9.12 -2.18 11.59
C GLU A 26 8.36 -2.36 12.91
N LEU A 27 7.56 -1.36 13.30
CA LEU A 27 6.73 -1.46 14.49
C LEU A 27 5.55 -2.42 14.26
N SER A 28 4.94 -2.39 13.07
CA SER A 28 3.91 -3.38 12.71
C SER A 28 4.47 -4.80 12.78
N LEU A 29 5.67 -5.03 12.21
CA LEU A 29 6.35 -6.32 12.22
C LEU A 29 6.57 -6.88 13.65
N GLN A 30 6.76 -6.00 14.63
CA GLN A 30 6.88 -6.38 16.05
C GLN A 30 5.54 -6.61 16.74
N LEU A 31 4.52 -5.81 16.42
CA LEU A 31 3.23 -5.82 17.13
C LEU A 31 2.29 -6.90 16.62
N VAL A 32 2.21 -7.10 15.31
CA VAL A 32 1.26 -8.01 14.68
C VAL A 32 1.37 -9.43 15.24
N PRO A 33 2.55 -10.09 15.31
CA PRO A 33 2.63 -11.45 15.84
C PRO A 33 2.10 -11.54 17.28
N ARG A 34 2.44 -10.56 18.12
CA ARG A 34 2.01 -10.51 19.53
C ARG A 34 0.50 -10.29 19.67
N LEU A 35 -0.10 -9.52 18.78
CA LEU A 35 -1.55 -9.29 18.75
C LEU A 35 -2.30 -10.55 18.30
N LEU A 36 -1.80 -11.23 17.27
CA LEU A 36 -2.35 -12.48 16.79
C LEU A 36 -2.26 -13.58 17.86
N ASP A 37 -1.11 -13.70 18.54
CA ASP A 37 -0.89 -14.65 19.65
C ASP A 37 -1.82 -14.38 20.84
N ALA A 38 -2.16 -13.10 21.08
CA ALA A 38 -3.10 -12.69 22.09
C ALA A 38 -4.59 -12.88 21.69
N GLY A 39 -4.85 -13.37 20.47
CA GLY A 39 -6.20 -13.70 19.99
C GLY A 39 -6.94 -12.57 19.27
N TYR A 40 -6.29 -11.43 19.00
CA TYR A 40 -6.91 -10.32 18.27
C TYR A 40 -6.82 -10.54 16.76
N SER A 41 -7.81 -10.03 16.03
CA SER A 41 -7.67 -9.82 14.58
C SER A 41 -6.97 -8.49 14.32
N VAL A 42 -6.19 -8.40 13.23
CA VAL A 42 -5.39 -7.20 12.93
C VAL A 42 -5.65 -6.70 11.51
N VAL A 43 -5.85 -5.40 11.38
CA VAL A 43 -5.78 -4.67 10.10
C VAL A 43 -4.52 -3.82 10.12
N ASP A 44 -3.51 -4.20 9.34
CA ASP A 44 -2.26 -3.45 9.24
C ASP A 44 -2.32 -2.47 8.07
N MET A 45 -2.26 -1.17 8.37
CA MET A 45 -2.20 -0.10 7.36
C MET A 45 -0.80 0.10 6.80
N SER A 46 0.22 -0.50 7.42
CA SER A 46 1.61 -0.43 6.98
C SER A 46 1.89 -1.34 5.77
N GLY A 47 3.12 -1.30 5.25
CA GLY A 47 3.62 -2.20 4.22
C GLY A 47 4.15 -3.54 4.74
N ALA A 48 4.18 -3.76 6.06
CA ALA A 48 4.94 -4.86 6.68
C ALA A 48 4.49 -6.25 6.23
N PHE A 49 3.22 -6.45 5.89
CA PHE A 49 2.67 -7.77 5.54
C PHE A 49 2.02 -7.84 4.14
N ARG A 50 2.30 -6.87 3.26
CA ARG A 50 1.65 -6.78 1.93
C ARG A 50 2.24 -7.73 0.89
N LEU A 51 3.52 -8.10 1.00
CA LEU A 51 4.22 -8.95 0.03
C LEU A 51 4.40 -10.36 0.60
N LYS A 52 4.20 -11.39 -0.21
CA LYS A 52 4.35 -12.78 0.24
C LYS A 52 5.79 -13.28 0.28
N ASP A 53 6.65 -12.71 -0.56
CA ASP A 53 8.06 -13.08 -0.62
C ASP A 53 8.87 -12.20 0.37
N PRO A 54 9.45 -12.78 1.43
CA PRO A 54 10.26 -12.04 2.40
C PRO A 54 11.49 -11.37 1.77
N GLN A 55 12.01 -11.89 0.65
CA GLN A 55 13.20 -11.34 -0.02
C GLN A 55 12.93 -9.96 -0.64
N LEU A 56 11.68 -9.69 -1.02
CA LEU A 56 11.29 -8.39 -1.58
C LEU A 56 11.36 -7.26 -0.54
N TYR A 57 11.28 -7.57 0.75
CA TYR A 57 11.31 -6.53 1.79
C TYR A 57 12.66 -5.83 1.87
N GLN A 58 13.76 -6.57 1.75
CA GLN A 58 15.08 -5.97 1.73
C GLN A 58 15.26 -5.03 0.53
N ALA A 59 14.76 -5.44 -0.64
CA ALA A 59 14.91 -4.68 -1.89
C ALA A 59 14.01 -3.43 -1.96
N TRP A 60 12.80 -3.49 -1.40
CA TRP A 60 11.78 -2.45 -1.58
C TRP A 60 11.49 -1.61 -0.33
N TYR A 61 11.72 -2.17 0.85
CA TYR A 61 11.47 -1.52 2.13
C TYR A 61 12.76 -1.30 2.96
N GLY A 62 13.87 -1.96 2.59
CA GLY A 62 15.16 -1.77 3.25
C GLY A 62 15.30 -2.48 4.61
N PHE A 63 14.42 -3.44 4.91
CA PHE A 63 14.50 -4.24 6.13
C PHE A 63 14.29 -5.74 5.84
N GLU A 64 14.84 -6.58 6.72
CA GLU A 64 14.63 -8.03 6.69
C GLU A 64 13.31 -8.40 7.38
N HIS A 65 12.50 -9.21 6.73
CA HIS A 65 11.22 -9.62 7.30
C HIS A 65 11.38 -10.76 8.31
N THR A 66 11.10 -10.49 9.59
CA THR A 66 11.36 -11.43 10.71
C THR A 66 10.18 -12.33 11.10
N ALA A 67 9.00 -12.17 10.48
CA ALA A 67 7.79 -12.92 10.81
C ALA A 67 7.22 -13.75 9.63
N PRO A 68 7.98 -14.69 9.03
CA PRO A 68 7.56 -15.40 7.81
C PRO A 68 6.27 -16.22 7.96
N ALA A 69 5.98 -16.77 9.15
CA ALA A 69 4.74 -17.49 9.41
C ALA A 69 3.51 -16.58 9.27
N VAL A 70 3.56 -15.41 9.92
CA VAL A 70 2.50 -14.38 9.84
C VAL A 70 2.39 -13.82 8.43
N LEU A 71 3.53 -13.65 7.74
CA LEU A 71 3.56 -13.23 6.34
C LEU A 71 2.78 -14.20 5.43
N GLY A 72 2.91 -15.50 5.68
CA GLY A 72 2.14 -16.55 5.01
C GLY A 72 0.63 -16.42 5.25
N GLU A 73 0.22 -16.08 6.47
CA GLU A 73 -1.19 -15.93 6.88
C GLU A 73 -1.84 -14.62 6.38
N ALA A 74 -1.06 -13.54 6.20
CA ALA A 74 -1.56 -12.21 5.85
C ALA A 74 -2.43 -12.18 4.58
N VAL A 75 -3.67 -11.70 4.67
CA VAL A 75 -4.52 -11.53 3.47
C VAL A 75 -4.39 -10.11 2.96
N TYR A 76 -4.10 -9.95 1.66
CA TYR A 76 -4.09 -8.64 1.02
C TYR A 76 -5.50 -8.03 0.99
N GLY A 77 -5.69 -6.87 1.61
CA GLY A 77 -6.99 -6.28 1.91
C GLY A 77 -7.65 -5.56 0.74
N LEU A 78 -7.84 -6.22 -0.40
CA LEU A 78 -8.55 -5.68 -1.56
C LEU A 78 -9.90 -6.42 -1.74
N PRO A 79 -11.01 -5.92 -1.17
CA PRO A 79 -12.28 -6.65 -1.09
C PRO A 79 -12.85 -7.08 -2.44
N GLU A 80 -12.74 -6.23 -3.47
CA GLU A 80 -13.23 -6.51 -4.83
C GLU A 80 -12.54 -7.73 -5.47
N PHE A 81 -11.38 -8.12 -4.94
CA PHE A 81 -10.61 -9.26 -5.41
C PHE A 81 -10.53 -10.41 -4.40
N ARG A 82 -10.62 -10.13 -3.09
CA ARG A 82 -10.30 -11.09 -2.01
C ARG A 82 -11.33 -11.14 -0.87
N ALA A 83 -12.59 -10.76 -1.10
CA ALA A 83 -13.65 -10.71 -0.08
C ALA A 83 -13.74 -11.97 0.80
N GLU A 84 -13.76 -13.17 0.20
CA GLU A 84 -13.87 -14.43 0.93
C GLU A 84 -12.65 -14.70 1.83
N ALA A 85 -11.45 -14.46 1.32
CA ALA A 85 -10.21 -14.61 2.09
C ALA A 85 -10.15 -13.59 3.24
N ILE A 86 -10.60 -12.35 3.01
CA ILE A 86 -10.64 -11.30 4.04
C ILE A 86 -11.60 -11.68 5.17
N ALA A 87 -12.76 -12.26 4.85
CA ALA A 87 -13.79 -12.61 5.84
C ALA A 87 -13.31 -13.64 6.88
N SER A 88 -12.31 -14.46 6.54
CA SER A 88 -11.73 -15.47 7.43
C SER A 88 -10.33 -15.10 7.94
N ALA A 89 -9.81 -13.93 7.57
CA ALA A 89 -8.45 -13.52 7.89
C ALA A 89 -8.32 -13.05 9.34
N ARG A 90 -7.29 -13.54 10.03
CA ARG A 90 -6.85 -12.97 11.32
C ARG A 90 -5.98 -11.74 11.13
N ILE A 91 -5.33 -11.62 9.97
CA ILE A 91 -4.55 -10.45 9.58
C ILE A 91 -4.91 -10.01 8.17
N VAL A 92 -5.32 -8.75 8.04
CA VAL A 92 -5.51 -8.07 6.76
C VAL A 92 -4.40 -7.05 6.58
N ALA A 93 -3.57 -7.25 5.56
CA ALA A 93 -2.59 -6.27 5.13
C ALA A 93 -3.29 -5.28 4.18
N ASN A 94 -3.60 -4.09 4.69
CA ASN A 94 -4.30 -3.08 3.90
C ASN A 94 -3.41 -2.61 2.74
N PRO A 95 -3.92 -2.55 1.50
CA PRO A 95 -3.19 -2.13 0.32
C PRO A 95 -2.56 -0.74 0.43
N GLY A 96 -1.49 -0.50 -0.34
CA GLY A 96 -1.02 0.84 -0.63
C GLY A 96 -2.02 1.63 -1.48
N CYS A 97 -2.08 2.96 -1.31
CA CYS A 97 -3.02 3.81 -2.04
C CYS A 97 -2.84 3.71 -3.57
N TYR A 98 -1.60 3.89 -4.06
CA TYR A 98 -1.35 3.72 -5.50
C TYR A 98 -1.49 2.29 -5.97
N ALA A 99 -1.12 1.29 -5.16
CA ALA A 99 -1.36 -0.11 -5.53
C ALA A 99 -2.86 -0.35 -5.77
N THR A 100 -3.71 0.17 -4.89
CA THR A 100 -5.17 0.13 -5.04
C THR A 100 -5.62 0.86 -6.30
N ALA A 101 -5.20 2.10 -6.49
CA ALA A 101 -5.60 2.93 -7.63
C ALA A 101 -5.15 2.36 -8.98
N ALA A 102 -4.03 1.63 -9.02
CA ALA A 102 -3.53 0.97 -10.21
C ALA A 102 -4.20 -0.40 -10.46
N VAL A 103 -4.30 -1.24 -9.43
CA VAL A 103 -4.76 -2.63 -9.58
C VAL A 103 -6.27 -2.68 -9.82
N LEU A 104 -7.06 -1.93 -9.05
CA LEU A 104 -8.52 -2.01 -9.07
C LEU A 104 -9.13 -1.85 -10.48
N PRO A 105 -8.78 -0.82 -11.28
CA PRO A 105 -9.30 -0.67 -12.65
C PRO A 105 -8.74 -1.71 -13.65
N LEU A 106 -7.61 -2.35 -13.34
CA LEU A 106 -6.99 -3.36 -14.20
C LEU A 106 -7.55 -4.77 -13.97
N ILE A 107 -8.13 -5.06 -12.80
CA ILE A 107 -8.73 -6.36 -12.48
C ILE A 107 -9.67 -6.90 -13.58
N PRO A 108 -10.66 -6.13 -14.10
CA PRO A 108 -11.55 -6.66 -15.14
C PRO A 108 -10.80 -7.01 -16.44
N LEU A 109 -9.82 -6.20 -16.84
CA LEU A 109 -9.00 -6.46 -18.04
C LEU A 109 -8.13 -7.70 -17.84
N TYR A 110 -7.52 -7.84 -16.66
CA TYR A 110 -6.72 -9.00 -16.30
C TYR A 110 -7.55 -10.29 -16.28
N LYS A 111 -8.74 -10.27 -15.67
CA LYS A 111 -9.64 -11.43 -15.62
C LYS A 111 -10.17 -11.84 -17.01
N ALA A 112 -10.25 -10.90 -17.94
CA ALA A 112 -10.68 -11.13 -19.31
C ALA A 112 -9.53 -11.53 -20.26
N ASP A 113 -8.30 -11.67 -19.75
CA ASP A 113 -7.09 -11.89 -20.55
C ASP A 113 -6.92 -10.84 -21.67
N ALA A 114 -7.32 -9.59 -21.38
CA ALA A 114 -7.33 -8.48 -22.32
C ALA A 114 -6.05 -7.62 -22.24
N ILE A 115 -5.10 -8.00 -21.39
CA ILE A 115 -3.78 -7.39 -21.30
C ILE A 115 -2.83 -8.30 -22.07
N ASP A 116 -2.23 -7.80 -23.14
CA ASP A 116 -1.26 -8.56 -23.93
C ASP A 116 -0.10 -9.02 -23.02
N PRO A 117 0.21 -10.34 -22.96
CA PRO A 117 1.29 -10.89 -22.13
C PRO A 117 2.68 -10.30 -22.41
N GLY A 118 2.90 -9.72 -23.60
CA GLY A 118 4.14 -9.03 -23.96
C GLY A 118 4.14 -7.53 -23.66
N CYS A 119 3.00 -6.97 -23.24
CA CYS A 119 2.86 -5.54 -23.03
C CYS A 119 3.20 -5.14 -21.59
N THR A 120 3.85 -4.00 -21.50
CA THR A 120 4.14 -3.32 -20.25
C THR A 120 2.99 -2.39 -19.89
N VAL A 121 2.44 -2.56 -18.69
CA VAL A 121 1.49 -1.63 -18.09
C VAL A 121 2.24 -0.41 -17.56
N VAL A 122 1.90 0.77 -18.08
CA VAL A 122 2.40 2.05 -17.60
C VAL A 122 1.36 2.72 -16.73
N VAL A 123 1.77 3.17 -15.54
CA VAL A 123 0.89 3.79 -14.56
C VAL A 123 1.48 5.15 -14.17
N ASP A 124 0.86 6.21 -14.68
CA ASP A 124 1.15 7.59 -14.27
C ASP A 124 0.08 8.06 -13.28
N GLY A 125 0.38 7.88 -12.00
CA GLY A 125 -0.51 8.19 -10.88
C GLY A 125 -0.30 9.61 -10.35
N LYS A 126 -1.38 10.27 -9.95
CA LYS A 126 -1.35 11.64 -9.41
C LYS A 126 -1.92 11.66 -7.99
N SER A 127 -1.18 12.15 -7.00
CA SER A 127 -1.67 12.26 -5.61
C SER A 127 -1.62 13.68 -5.05
N GLY A 128 -2.39 13.90 -4.00
CA GLY A 128 -2.18 15.01 -3.08
C GLY A 128 -0.97 14.82 -2.16
N VAL A 129 -0.62 15.86 -1.40
CA VAL A 129 0.50 15.84 -0.43
C VAL A 129 0.28 14.92 0.75
N SER A 130 -0.98 14.66 1.10
CA SER A 130 -1.35 13.87 2.27
C SER A 130 -0.77 12.46 2.21
N GLY A 131 -0.55 11.91 1.01
CA GLY A 131 0.14 10.64 0.81
C GLY A 131 1.60 10.62 1.28
N ALA A 132 2.27 11.78 1.41
CA ALA A 132 3.63 11.88 1.95
C ALA A 132 3.70 11.70 3.48
N GLY A 133 2.54 11.63 4.14
CA GLY A 133 2.42 11.53 5.59
C GLY A 133 2.43 12.88 6.29
N ARG A 134 2.31 12.84 7.62
CA ARG A 134 2.21 14.04 8.46
C ARG A 134 3.57 14.70 8.76
N GLN A 135 4.67 13.95 8.63
CA GLN A 135 6.00 14.44 9.00
C GLN A 135 6.46 15.52 8.02
N PRO A 136 6.81 16.73 8.48
CA PRO A 136 7.27 17.80 7.62
C PRO A 136 8.65 17.45 7.03
N LYS A 137 8.80 17.66 5.73
CA LYS A 137 10.04 17.59 4.97
C LYS A 137 10.16 18.87 4.14
N PRO A 138 11.38 19.26 3.70
CA PRO A 138 11.54 20.42 2.83
C PRO A 138 10.58 20.39 1.63
N GLU A 139 10.42 19.22 1.01
CA GLU A 139 9.59 19.01 -0.18
C GLU A 139 8.09 18.97 0.13
N THR A 140 7.69 19.01 1.41
CA THR A 140 6.27 19.06 1.83
C THR A 140 5.89 20.40 2.43
N HIS A 141 6.80 21.37 2.50
CA HIS A 141 6.51 22.72 2.96
C HIS A 141 5.50 23.39 2.03
N PHE A 142 4.51 24.09 2.59
CA PHE A 142 3.44 24.74 1.81
C PHE A 142 3.99 25.58 0.65
N CYS A 143 5.06 26.35 0.87
CA CYS A 143 5.67 27.22 -0.14
C CYS A 143 6.33 26.45 -1.29
N GLU A 144 6.87 25.26 -1.05
CA GLU A 144 7.51 24.43 -2.08
C GLU A 144 6.48 23.71 -2.95
N VAL A 145 5.27 23.54 -2.39
CA VAL A 145 4.29 22.65 -2.96
C VAL A 145 3.05 23.32 -3.50
N ASN A 146 2.70 24.52 -3.05
CA ASN A 146 1.53 25.23 -3.54
C ASN A 146 1.69 25.58 -5.02
N GLU A 147 0.63 25.39 -5.83
CA GLU A 147 0.64 25.61 -7.29
C GLU A 147 1.75 24.86 -8.06
N ASN A 148 2.15 23.68 -7.56
CA ASN A 148 3.24 22.89 -8.14
C ASN A 148 2.82 21.45 -8.43
N ILE A 149 3.42 20.87 -9.49
CA ILE A 149 3.39 19.44 -9.80
C ILE A 149 4.83 18.93 -9.86
N SER A 150 5.11 17.81 -9.20
CA SER A 150 6.46 17.26 -9.18
C SER A 150 6.44 15.74 -9.25
N ALA A 151 7.30 15.20 -10.10
CA ALA A 151 7.55 13.77 -10.19
C ALA A 151 8.42 13.33 -9.00
N TYR A 152 8.12 12.17 -8.41
CA TYR A 152 8.91 11.61 -7.32
C TYR A 152 8.99 10.09 -7.46
N SER A 153 10.01 9.46 -6.86
CA SER A 153 10.19 8.00 -6.89
C SER A 153 10.01 7.37 -8.28
N VAL A 154 10.49 8.08 -9.30
CA VAL A 154 10.32 7.73 -10.72
C VAL A 154 11.07 6.42 -10.97
N LEU A 155 10.36 5.43 -11.54
CA LEU A 155 10.86 4.07 -11.84
C LEU A 155 11.15 3.18 -10.63
N GLN A 156 11.18 3.73 -9.41
CA GLN A 156 11.44 2.96 -8.19
C GLN A 156 10.48 3.37 -7.07
N HIS A 157 9.25 2.86 -7.14
CA HIS A 157 8.22 3.11 -6.15
C HIS A 157 7.83 1.84 -5.38
N ARG A 158 7.72 1.96 -4.07
CA ARG A 158 7.45 0.83 -3.17
C ARG A 158 6.13 0.10 -3.40
N HIS A 159 5.18 0.70 -4.11
CA HIS A 159 3.91 0.04 -4.47
C HIS A 159 4.01 -0.84 -5.74
N THR A 160 5.08 -0.72 -6.53
CA THR A 160 5.31 -1.58 -7.70
C THR A 160 5.28 -3.09 -7.37
N PRO A 161 5.99 -3.60 -6.35
CA PRO A 161 5.93 -5.02 -6.01
C PRO A 161 4.53 -5.47 -5.59
N GLU A 162 3.71 -4.60 -4.99
CA GLU A 162 2.31 -4.91 -4.70
C GLU A 162 1.51 -5.12 -5.99
N MET A 163 1.66 -4.22 -6.98
CA MET A 163 0.97 -4.30 -8.27
C MET A 163 1.32 -5.59 -9.01
N VAL A 164 2.61 -5.91 -9.10
CA VAL A 164 3.12 -7.15 -9.71
C VAL A 164 2.55 -8.38 -8.99
N ALA A 165 2.50 -8.36 -7.65
CA ALA A 165 1.99 -9.48 -6.87
C ALA A 165 0.47 -9.68 -7.04
N GLN A 166 -0.30 -8.63 -7.30
CA GLN A 166 -1.75 -8.74 -7.50
C GLN A 166 -2.14 -9.08 -8.94
N LEU A 167 -1.30 -8.76 -9.93
CA LEU A 167 -1.53 -9.03 -11.34
C LEU A 167 -0.35 -9.81 -11.94
N PRO A 168 -0.13 -11.08 -11.53
CA PRO A 168 0.99 -11.88 -12.01
C PRO A 168 0.99 -12.02 -13.53
N GLY A 169 2.16 -11.87 -14.16
CA GLY A 169 2.31 -11.92 -15.62
C GLY A 169 2.16 -10.56 -16.31
N ALA A 170 1.57 -9.56 -15.66
CA ALA A 170 1.65 -8.19 -16.13
C ALA A 170 3.03 -7.60 -15.78
N THR A 171 3.67 -6.98 -16.76
CA THR A 171 4.95 -6.27 -16.55
C THR A 171 4.68 -4.81 -16.25
N PHE A 172 5.28 -4.26 -15.19
CA PHE A 172 5.19 -2.85 -14.83
C PHE A 172 6.59 -2.20 -14.93
N ASP A 173 6.84 -1.41 -15.98
CA ASP A 173 8.15 -0.78 -16.24
C ASP A 173 8.22 0.64 -15.68
N ARG A 174 7.05 1.31 -15.60
CA ARG A 174 6.97 2.77 -15.42
C ARG A 174 5.86 3.13 -14.47
N PHE A 175 6.12 2.95 -13.18
CA PHE A 175 5.37 3.65 -12.16
C PHE A 175 6.15 4.92 -11.79
N GLY A 176 5.65 6.05 -12.28
CA GLY A 176 6.15 7.39 -11.95
C GLY A 176 5.01 8.16 -11.29
N PRO A 177 4.93 8.17 -9.95
CA PRO A 177 3.92 8.98 -9.30
C PRO A 177 4.31 10.45 -9.40
N ASN A 178 3.31 11.27 -9.68
CA ASN A 178 3.39 12.71 -9.63
C ASN A 178 2.56 13.19 -8.44
N ILE A 179 3.07 14.13 -7.67
CA ILE A 179 2.23 14.89 -6.74
C ILE A 179 1.61 16.02 -7.56
N THR A 180 0.31 15.95 -7.82
CA THR A 180 -0.42 16.96 -8.61
C THR A 180 -1.34 17.77 -7.69
N ARG A 181 -1.41 19.09 -7.89
CA ARG A 181 -2.24 19.98 -7.06
C ARG A 181 -3.06 20.92 -7.92
N TYR A 182 -4.36 20.93 -7.66
CA TYR A 182 -5.27 21.98 -8.10
C TYR A 182 -5.73 22.80 -6.89
N LEU A 183 -5.80 24.12 -7.07
CA LEU A 183 -6.48 25.06 -6.19
C LEU A 183 -7.99 24.73 -6.15
N LYS A 184 -8.39 23.73 -5.35
CA LYS A 184 -9.80 23.52 -4.98
C LYS A 184 -9.96 22.61 -3.76
N TYR A 185 -9.63 23.09 -2.56
CA TYR A 185 -10.08 22.51 -1.27
C TYR A 185 -9.91 20.99 -1.05
N ASP A 186 -9.16 20.28 -1.90
CA ASP A 186 -9.02 18.83 -1.85
C ASP A 186 -7.55 18.45 -1.72
N ASN A 187 -7.11 18.34 -0.47
CA ASN A 187 -5.80 17.81 -0.11
C ASN A 187 -5.83 16.26 0.00
N THR A 188 -6.91 15.61 -0.43
CA THR A 188 -7.22 14.22 -0.07
C THR A 188 -7.38 13.27 -1.25
N SER A 189 -7.53 13.76 -2.48
CA SER A 189 -7.77 12.89 -3.64
C SER A 189 -6.48 12.41 -4.31
N ASP A 190 -6.33 11.10 -4.44
CA ASP A 190 -5.55 10.48 -5.52
C ASP A 190 -6.43 10.53 -6.78
N ALA A 191 -6.00 11.27 -7.79
CA ALA A 191 -6.65 11.21 -9.09
C ALA A 191 -6.20 9.91 -9.76
N GLY A 192 -7.16 9.10 -10.21
CA GLY A 192 -6.91 7.79 -10.79
C GLY A 192 -5.82 7.83 -11.89
N PRO A 193 -4.94 6.84 -11.96
CA PRO A 193 -3.86 6.84 -12.94
C PRO A 193 -4.41 6.78 -14.37
N TYR A 194 -3.67 7.39 -15.29
CA TYR A 194 -3.90 7.20 -16.72
C TYR A 194 -3.18 5.92 -17.15
N PHE A 195 -3.91 5.01 -17.80
CA PHE A 195 -3.36 3.76 -18.34
C PHE A 195 -3.06 3.93 -19.83
N GLY A 196 -1.88 3.46 -20.24
CA GLY A 196 -1.50 3.36 -21.64
C GLY A 196 -0.70 2.09 -21.89
N THR A 197 -0.93 1.45 -23.04
CA THR A 197 -0.12 0.34 -23.56
C THR A 197 0.85 0.90 -24.59
N LEU A 198 2.15 0.71 -24.40
CA LEU A 198 3.11 0.92 -25.48
C LEU A 198 3.18 -0.36 -26.30
N GLY A 199 2.78 -0.29 -27.57
CA GLY A 199 2.98 -1.39 -28.51
C GLY A 199 4.47 -1.61 -28.80
N PRO A 200 4.84 -2.80 -29.32
CA PRO A 200 6.22 -3.07 -29.71
C PRO A 200 6.65 -2.09 -30.81
N GLY A 201 7.77 -1.39 -30.56
CA GLY A 201 8.46 -0.56 -31.55
C GLY A 201 9.35 -1.37 -32.47
#